data_AF-A0A2W6SUK7-F1
#
_entry.id   AF-A0A2W6SUK7-F1
#
_cell.length_a   1.000
_cell.length_b   1.000
_cell.length_c   1.000
_cell.angle_alpha   90.00
_cell.angle_beta   90.00
_cell.angle_gamma   90.00
#
_symmetry.space_group_name_H-M   'P 1'
#
loop_
_entity.id
_entity.type
_entity.pdbx_description
1 polymer ?
#
loop_
_entity_poly.entity_id
_entity_poly.type
_entity_poly.pdbx_seq_one_letter_code
_entity_poly.pdbx_strand_id
1 'polypeptide(L)'
;MNKEFLNATLLDSNVHSLILLRKILQEHKIKIRCTDFYSDEDLSQYLNKAMYGVPDVVFINYQDIQATDFLLIRERIDDIRYSSAIFVV
;
A
#
# COMPACT_ATOMS: atom_id res chain seq x y z
N MET A 1 -7.02 -0.13 19.60
CA MET A 1 -5.72 -0.13 18.90
C MET A 1 -5.11 1.26 19.04
N ASN A 2 -4.03 1.43 19.79
CA ASN A 2 -3.37 2.74 20.06
C ASN A 2 -2.38 3.10 18.93
N LYS A 3 -2.84 3.14 17.67
CA LYS A 3 -1.99 3.62 16.56
C LYS A 3 -2.13 5.13 16.44
N GLU A 4 -1.00 5.84 16.46
CA GLU A 4 -0.96 7.30 16.26
C GLU A 4 -1.24 7.72 14.81
N PHE A 5 -1.03 6.79 13.86
CA PHE A 5 -1.18 7.02 12.43
C PHE A 5 -1.80 5.81 11.73
N LEU A 6 -2.59 6.06 10.68
CA LEU A 6 -2.95 5.06 9.68
C LEU A 6 -1.78 4.94 8.69
N ASN A 7 -1.23 3.75 8.51
CA ASN A 7 -0.19 3.51 7.51
C ASN A 7 -0.83 3.11 6.19
N ALA A 8 -0.75 4.02 5.21
CA ALA A 8 -1.22 3.77 3.86
C ALA A 8 -0.04 3.52 2.93
N THR A 9 -0.12 2.44 2.16
CA THR A 9 0.80 2.16 1.06
C THR A 9 0.08 2.39 -0.26
N LEU A 10 0.69 3.13 -1.18
CA LEU A 10 0.12 3.49 -2.48
C LEU A 10 0.97 2.88 -3.59
N LEU A 11 0.37 2.11 -4.50
CA LEU A 11 1.01 1.58 -5.69
C LEU A 11 0.28 2.08 -6.93
N ASP A 12 0.95 2.92 -7.71
CA ASP A 12 0.46 3.42 -8.99
C ASP A 12 1.67 3.81 -9.86
N SER A 13 1.71 3.35 -11.11
CA SER A 13 2.75 3.70 -12.07
C SER A 13 2.68 5.18 -12.48
N ASN A 14 1.52 5.82 -12.29
CA ASN A 14 1.32 7.24 -12.55
C ASN A 14 1.58 8.11 -11.31
N VAL A 15 2.71 8.84 -11.34
CA VAL A 15 3.11 9.78 -10.26
C VAL A 15 2.06 10.85 -9.94
N HIS A 16 1.28 11.29 -10.94
CA HIS A 16 0.26 12.32 -10.72
C HIS A 16 -0.90 11.79 -9.87
N SER A 17 -1.29 10.53 -10.08
CA SER A 17 -2.31 9.85 -9.28
C SER A 17 -1.86 9.70 -7.83
N LEU A 18 -0.60 9.28 -7.60
CA LEU A 18 -0.02 9.16 -6.25
C LEU A 18 -0.05 10.50 -5.51
N ILE A 19 0.38 11.58 -6.15
CA ILE A 19 0.37 12.93 -5.56
C ILE A 19 -1.05 13.36 -5.20
N LEU A 20 -2.02 13.12 -6.08
CA LEU A 20 -3.42 13.47 -5.84
C LEU A 20 -3.99 12.69 -4.65
N LEU A 21 -3.83 11.37 -4.65
CA LEU A 21 -4.36 10.51 -3.59
C LEU A 21 -3.70 10.82 -2.24
N ARG A 22 -2.37 11.03 -2.22
CA ARG A 22 -1.63 11.45 -1.03
C ARG A 22 -2.18 12.76 -0.46
N LYS A 23 -2.47 13.76 -1.30
CA LYS A 23 -3.06 15.03 -0.86
C LYS A 23 -4.44 14.82 -0.25
N ILE A 24 -5.30 14.06 -0.91
CA ILE A 24 -6.65 13.71 -0.39
C ILE A 24 -6.52 13.06 1.00
N LEU A 25 -5.65 12.06 1.14
CA LEU A 25 -5.42 11.37 2.41
C LEU A 25 -4.90 12.31 3.51
N GLN A 26 -4.01 13.23 3.16
CA GLN A 26 -3.43 14.20 4.10
C GLN A 26 -4.39 15.31 4.52
N GLU A 27 -5.45 15.58 3.74
CA GLU A 27 -6.48 16.58 4.07
C GLU A 27 -7.46 16.10 5.16
N HIS A 28 -7.47 14.80 5.48
CA HIS A 28 -8.36 14.24 6.49
C HIS A 28 -7.84 14.42 7.93
N LYS A 29 -8.77 14.47 8.91
CA LYS A 29 -8.48 14.65 10.36
C LYS A 29 -7.72 13.49 11.01
N ILE A 30 -7.50 12.39 10.28
CA ILE A 30 -6.73 11.24 10.75
C ILE A 30 -5.29 11.46 10.30
N LYS A 31 -4.32 11.25 11.19
CA LYS A 31 -2.92 11.33 10.78
C LYS A 31 -2.60 10.11 9.90
N ILE A 32 -2.39 10.33 8.60
CA ILE A 32 -2.07 9.26 7.65
C ILE A 32 -0.59 9.37 7.25
N ARG A 33 0.14 8.26 7.34
CA ARG A 33 1.49 8.12 6.80
C ARG A 33 1.42 7.37 5.48
N CYS A 34 1.72 8.06 4.38
CA CYS A 34 1.72 7.48 3.04
C CYS A 34 3.14 7.05 2.64
N THR A 35 3.26 5.84 2.11
CA THR A 35 4.47 5.33 1.45
C THR A 35 4.10 4.94 0.02
N ASP A 36 4.81 5.48 -0.97
CA ASP A 36 4.43 5.35 -2.37
C ASP A 36 5.41 4.44 -3.10
N PHE A 37 4.89 3.66 -4.04
CA PHE A 37 5.63 2.77 -4.94
C PHE A 37 5.15 2.98 -6.37
N TYR A 38 6.09 2.86 -7.31
CA TYR A 38 5.86 3.03 -8.75
C TYR A 38 5.91 1.71 -9.52
N SER A 39 6.33 0.64 -8.84
CA SER A 39 6.38 -0.72 -9.36
C SER A 39 5.96 -1.72 -8.28
N ASP A 40 5.41 -2.83 -8.74
CA ASP A 40 5.10 -4.00 -7.93
C ASP A 40 6.36 -4.65 -7.32
N GLU A 41 7.49 -4.58 -8.03
CA GLU A 41 8.78 -5.06 -7.55
C GLU A 41 9.24 -4.27 -6.31
N ASP A 42 9.17 -2.94 -6.35
CA ASP A 42 9.57 -2.10 -5.23
C ASP A 42 8.67 -2.33 -4.00
N LEU A 43 7.35 -2.42 -4.22
CA LEU A 43 6.40 -2.76 -3.17
C LEU A 43 6.71 -4.14 -2.58
N SER A 44 6.98 -5.12 -3.43
CA SER A 44 7.32 -6.49 -3.01
C SER A 44 8.57 -6.54 -2.15
N GLN A 45 9.62 -5.84 -2.55
CA GLN A 45 10.86 -5.74 -1.77
C GLN A 45 10.64 -5.06 -0.43
N TYR A 46 9.80 -4.02 -0.38
CA TYR A 46 9.44 -3.33 0.86
C TYR A 46 8.69 -4.26 1.83
N LEU A 47 7.64 -4.94 1.36
CA LEU A 47 6.83 -5.85 2.18
C LEU A 47 7.61 -7.08 2.67
N ASN A 48 8.65 -7.51 1.95
CA ASN A 48 9.47 -8.63 2.39
C ASN A 48 10.45 -8.28 3.52
N LYS A 49 10.82 -7.01 3.66
CA LYS A 49 11.79 -6.59 4.66
C LYS A 49 11.08 -6.43 6.01
N ALA A 50 11.34 -7.37 6.92
CA ALA A 50 10.76 -7.42 8.28
C ALA A 50 10.97 -6.16 9.13
N MET A 51 11.84 -5.24 8.70
CA MET A 51 12.10 -3.96 9.36
C MET A 51 11.05 -2.88 9.06
N TYR A 52 10.31 -3.01 7.95
CA TYR A 52 9.28 -2.04 7.59
C TYR A 52 7.94 -2.46 8.19
N GLY A 53 7.23 -1.49 8.77
CA GLY A 53 5.95 -1.75 9.44
C GLY A 53 4.90 -2.28 8.45
N VAL A 54 4.06 -3.19 8.94
CA VAL A 54 2.90 -3.70 8.19
C VAL A 54 1.95 -2.53 7.86
N PRO A 55 1.59 -2.31 6.59
CA PRO A 55 0.63 -1.30 6.21
C PRO A 55 -0.76 -1.66 6.74
N ASP A 56 -1.53 -0.66 7.12
CA ASP A 56 -2.92 -0.83 7.54
C ASP A 56 -3.85 -0.92 6.31
N VAL A 57 -3.53 -0.15 5.28
CA VAL A 57 -4.25 -0.19 4.00
C VAL A 57 -3.26 -0.08 2.84
N VAL A 58 -3.53 -0.80 1.76
CA VAL A 58 -2.76 -0.78 0.51
C VAL A 58 -3.71 -0.38 -0.61
N PHE A 59 -3.45 0.76 -1.24
CA PHE A 59 -4.15 1.22 -2.44
C PHE A 59 -3.34 0.84 -3.67
N ILE A 60 -3.98 0.19 -4.64
CA ILE A 60 -3.32 -0.28 -5.85
C ILE A 60 -4.16 0.13 -7.05
N ASN A 61 -3.55 0.73 -8.07
CA ASN A 61 -4.24 1.00 -9.32
C ASN A 61 -4.56 -0.32 -10.05
N TYR A 62 -5.84 -0.54 -10.34
CA TYR A 62 -6.34 -1.72 -11.06
C TYR A 62 -5.60 -1.98 -12.39
N GLN A 63 -5.16 -0.94 -13.10
CA GLN A 63 -4.44 -1.10 -14.37
C GLN A 63 -3.03 -1.67 -14.17
N ASP A 64 -2.34 -1.28 -13.09
CA ASP A 64 -1.02 -1.82 -12.75
C ASP A 64 -1.12 -3.28 -12.27
N ILE A 65 -2.25 -3.63 -11.66
CA ILE A 65 -2.60 -5.00 -11.30
C ILE A 65 -2.79 -5.92 -12.51
N GLN A 66 -3.20 -5.42 -13.68
CA GLN A 66 -3.32 -6.30 -14.85
C GLN A 66 -1.96 -6.71 -15.43
N ALA A 67 -0.92 -5.92 -15.16
CA ALA A 67 0.44 -6.21 -15.57
C ALA A 67 1.19 -7.10 -14.55
N THR A 68 0.79 -7.04 -13.28
CA THR A 68 1.37 -7.82 -12.18
C THR A 68 0.52 -9.05 -11.88
N ASP A 69 1.13 -10.23 -11.78
CA ASP A 69 0.40 -11.43 -11.41
C ASP A 69 -0.23 -11.27 -10.00
N PHE A 70 -1.55 -11.11 -9.94
CA PHE A 70 -2.32 -10.85 -8.71
C PHE A 70 -2.13 -11.96 -7.66
N LEU A 71 -1.65 -13.14 -8.09
CA LEU A 71 -1.20 -14.21 -7.22
C LEU A 71 -0.10 -13.76 -6.24
N LEU A 72 0.83 -12.88 -6.64
CA LEU A 72 1.92 -12.42 -5.77
C LEU A 72 1.42 -11.54 -4.62
N ILE A 73 0.44 -10.68 -4.89
CA ILE A 73 -0.23 -9.86 -3.86
C ILE A 73 -1.06 -10.77 -2.95
N ARG A 74 -1.75 -11.76 -3.52
CA ARG A 74 -2.57 -12.72 -2.79
C ARG A 74 -1.74 -13.64 -1.88
N GLU A 75 -0.62 -14.16 -2.35
CA GLU A 75 0.35 -14.91 -1.53
C GLU A 75 0.87 -14.08 -0.35
N ARG A 76 0.97 -12.75 -0.50
CA ARG A 76 1.34 -11.83 0.58
C ARG A 76 0.21 -11.47 1.53
N ILE A 77 -1.05 -11.49 1.07
CA ILE A 77 -2.24 -11.38 1.94
C ILE A 77 -2.33 -12.59 2.87
N ASP A 78 -1.94 -13.77 2.37
CA ASP A 78 -1.98 -15.03 3.13
C ASP A 78 -0.86 -15.13 4.19
N ASP A 79 0.13 -14.24 4.16
CA ASP A 79 1.11 -14.11 5.23
C ASP A 79 0.45 -13.48 6.46
N ILE A 80 0.51 -14.20 7.60
CA ILE A 80 -0.14 -13.81 8.85
C ILE A 80 0.22 -12.39 9.31
N ARG A 81 1.38 -11.87 8.90
CA ARG A 81 1.83 -10.51 9.21
C ARG A 81 0.89 -9.46 8.63
N TYR A 82 0.25 -9.75 7.49
CA TYR A 82 -0.66 -8.86 6.76
C TYR A 82 -2.13 -9.20 6.98
N SER A 83 -2.45 -10.13 7.88
CA SER A 83 -3.83 -10.58 8.15
C SER A 83 -4.82 -9.47 8.54
N SER A 84 -4.31 -8.32 9.01
CA SER A 84 -5.12 -7.14 9.34
C SER A 84 -5.07 -6.02 8.28
N ALA A 85 -4.31 -6.18 7.19
CA ALA A 85 -4.17 -5.17 6.15
C ALA A 85 -5.36 -5.22 5.19
N ILE A 86 -5.87 -4.05 4.79
CA ILE A 86 -6.94 -3.92 3.81
C ILE A 86 -6.35 -3.58 2.45
N PHE A 87 -6.74 -4.32 1.41
CA PHE A 87 -6.32 -4.04 0.03
C PHE A 87 -7.48 -3.37 -0.72
N VAL A 88 -7.18 -2.22 -1.31
CA VAL A 88 -8.11 -1.41 -2.11
C VAL A 88 -7.57 -1.40 -3.54
N VAL A 89 -8.35 -1.97 -4.46
CA VAL A 89 -8.01 -2.17 -5.88
C VAL A 89 -9.02 -1.44 -6.74
#